data_AF-A0A3D4Z3E6-F1
#
_entry.id   AF-A0A3D4Z3E6-F1
#
_cell.length_a   1.000
_cell.length_b   1.000
_cell.length_c   1.000
_cell.angle_alpha   90.00
_cell.angle_beta   90.00
_cell.angle_gamma   90.00
#
_symmetry.space_group_name_H-M   'P 1'
#
loop_
_entity.id
_entity.type
_entity.pdbx_description
1 polymer ?
#
loop_
_entity_poly.entity_id
_entity_poly.type
_entity_poly.pdbx_seq_one_letter_code
_entity_poly.pdbx_strand_id
1 'polypeptide(L)' 'GMKIRGQLSDSPGLAFEGEISFIGAEIKPDNESVEVRARIDNPNDEFKVGMRGSAEIMREKKAAALRGPSQG' A
#
# COMPACT_ATOMS: atom_id res chain seq x y z
N GLY A 1 -2.58 -3.10 -9.55
CA GLY A 1 -1.93 -1.93 -8.96
C GLY A 1 -0.94 -2.37 -7.89
N MET A 2 -0.32 -1.43 -7.18
CA MET A 2 0.38 -1.78 -5.92
C MET A 2 -0.67 -1.92 -4.83
N LYS A 3 -0.50 -2.88 -3.94
CA LYS A 3 -1.39 -3.11 -2.81
C LYS A 3 -0.73 -2.69 -1.51
N ILE A 4 -1.53 -2.44 -0.48
CA ILE A 4 -1.06 -2.37 0.89
C ILE A 4 -1.76 -3.44 1.73
N ARG A 5 -1.05 -3.94 2.73
CA ARG A 5 -1.62 -4.77 3.79
C ARG A 5 -1.15 -4.24 5.13
N GLY A 6 -2.04 -4.19 6.10
CA GLY A 6 -1.70 -3.61 7.40
C GLY A 6 -2.58 -4.09 8.53
N GLN A 7 -2.35 -3.51 9.71
CA GLN A 7 -3.13 -3.74 10.91
C GLN A 7 -3.32 -2.42 11.65
N LEU A 8 -4.51 -2.24 12.25
CA LEU A 8 -4.76 -1.11 13.12
C LEU A 8 -4.18 -1.34 14.51
N SER A 9 -3.51 -0.32 15.05
CA SER A 9 -3.03 -0.33 16.43
C SER A 9 -4.18 -0.10 17.42
N ASP A 10 -5.18 0.68 17.03
CA ASP A 10 -6.36 0.98 17.86
C ASP A 10 -7.36 -0.18 17.95
N SER A 11 -7.25 -1.17 17.05
CA SER A 11 -8.06 -2.39 17.07
C SER A 11 -7.19 -3.61 16.81
N PRO A 12 -6.46 -4.11 17.82
CA PRO A 12 -5.56 -5.24 17.69
C PRO A 12 -6.32 -6.46 17.14
N GLY A 13 -5.90 -6.96 15.98
CA GLY A 13 -6.55 -8.07 15.28
C GLY A 13 -7.29 -7.67 14.01
N LEU A 14 -7.66 -6.39 13.85
CA LEU A 14 -8.28 -5.91 12.61
C LEU A 14 -7.18 -5.62 11.57
N ALA A 15 -7.00 -6.56 10.65
CA ALA A 15 -6.13 -6.42 9.49
C ALA A 15 -6.91 -5.84 8.29
N PHE A 16 -6.19 -5.17 7.38
CA PHE A 16 -6.78 -4.64 6.15
C PHE A 16 -5.89 -4.92 4.93
N GLU A 17 -6.52 -5.01 3.77
CA GLU A 17 -5.88 -4.94 2.46
C GLU A 17 -6.51 -3.78 1.68
N GLY A 18 -5.70 -3.05 0.91
CA GLY A 18 -6.19 -1.97 0.07
C GLY A 18 -5.36 -1.80 -1.20
N GLU A 19 -5.92 -1.09 -2.17
CA GLU A 19 -5.21 -0.72 -3.40
C GLU A 19 -4.67 0.71 -3.28
N ILE A 20 -3.39 0.90 -3.60
CA ILE A 20 -2.79 2.24 -3.65
C ILE A 20 -3.40 3.00 -4.83
N SER A 21 -4.07 4.11 -4.51
CA SER A 21 -4.68 5.01 -5.48
C SER A 21 -3.79 6.21 -5.83
N PHE A 22 -2.84 6.56 -4.95
CA PHE A 22 -1.95 7.70 -5.13
C PHE A 22 -0.65 7.52 -4.34
N ILE A 23 0.47 7.93 -4.95
CA ILE A 23 1.75 8.15 -4.28
C ILE A 23 2.18 9.58 -4.59
N GLY A 24 2.50 10.36 -3.56
CA GLY A 24 3.03 11.70 -3.69
C GLY A 24 4.34 11.73 -4.48
N ALA A 25 4.48 12.72 -5.36
CA ALA A 25 5.71 12.92 -6.12
C ALA A 25 6.80 13.66 -5.33
N GLU A 26 6.43 14.26 -4.19
CA GLU A 26 7.30 15.11 -3.39
C GLU A 26 7.52 14.49 -2.00
N ILE A 27 8.73 14.69 -1.49
CA ILE A 27 9.09 14.34 -0.11
C ILE A 27 8.67 15.52 0.77
N LYS A 28 7.88 15.23 1.80
CA LYS A 28 7.45 16.21 2.78
C LYS A 28 8.66 16.65 3.63
N PRO A 29 8.99 17.95 3.66
CA PRO A 29 10.21 18.42 4.31
C PRO A 29 10.14 18.39 5.85
N ASP A 30 8.94 18.31 6.43
CA ASP A 30 8.74 18.28 7.89
C ASP A 30 9.15 16.97 8.54
N ASN A 31 9.09 15.86 7.80
CA ASN A 31 9.31 14.52 8.34
C ASN A 31 9.96 13.54 7.35
N GLU A 32 10.49 14.06 6.25
CA GLU A 32 11.20 13.30 5.21
C GLU A 32 10.39 12.10 4.68
N SER A 33 9.06 12.24 4.62
CA SER A 33 8.15 11.17 4.21
C SER A 33 7.46 11.43 2.88
N VAL A 34 6.99 10.37 2.23
CA VAL A 34 6.13 10.45 1.04
C VAL A 34 4.71 10.07 1.43
N GLU A 35 3.73 10.82 0.92
CA GLU A 35 2.32 10.50 1.14
C GLU A 35 1.86 9.35 0.23
N VAL A 36 1.19 8.37 0.82
CA VAL A 36 0.54 7.28 0.08
C VAL A 36 -0.93 7.26 0.47
N ARG A 37 -1.83 7.17 -0.52
CA ARG A 37 -3.27 7.01 -0.29
C ARG A 37 -3.76 5.71 -0.90
N ALA A 38 -4.45 4.91 -0.11
CA ALA A 38 -5.06 3.67 -0.54
C ALA A 38 -6.58 3.70 -0.37
N ARG A 39 -7.28 2.90 -1.18
CA ARG A 39 -8.69 2.59 -1.01
C ARG A 39 -8.79 1.23 -0.32
N ILE A 40 -9.57 1.20 0.76
CA ILE A 40 -9.84 0.00 1.56
C ILE A 40 -11.36 -0.11 1.63
N ASP A 41 -11.89 -1.28 1.31
CA ASP A 41 -13.31 -1.56 1.47
C ASP A 41 -13.64 -1.71 2.95
N ASN A 42 -14.70 -1.05 3.40
CA ASN A 42 -15.16 -1.06 4.79
C ASN A 42 -16.64 -1.47 4.89
N PRO A 43 -17.02 -2.67 4.43
CA PRO A 43 -18.43 -3.09 4.35
C PRO A 43 -19.11 -3.22 5.72
N ASN A 44 -18.32 -3.54 6.75
CA ASN A 44 -18.81 -3.74 8.12
C ASN A 44 -18.69 -2.48 8.99
N ASP A 45 -18.23 -1.36 8.41
CA ASP A 45 -18.05 -0.09 9.13
C ASP A 45 -17.09 -0.20 10.35
N GLU A 46 -16.09 -1.08 10.26
CA GLU A 46 -15.09 -1.35 11.29
C GLU A 46 -13.96 -0.31 11.29
N PHE A 47 -13.61 0.23 10.12
CA PHE A 47 -12.61 1.30 9.98
C PHE A 47 -13.25 2.67 10.25
N LYS A 48 -12.71 3.41 11.23
CA LYS A 48 -13.17 4.76 11.58
C LYS A 48 -12.09 5.80 11.26
N VAL A 49 -12.55 7.02 10.96
CA VAL A 49 -11.68 8.17 10.73
C VAL A 49 -10.82 8.45 11.97
N GLY A 50 -9.53 8.68 11.77
CA GLY A 50 -8.58 8.99 12.83
C GLY A 50 -7.88 7.78 13.46
N MET A 51 -8.28 6.56 13.10
CA MET A 51 -7.57 5.34 13.51
C MET A 51 -6.14 5.29 12.94
N ARG A 52 -5.24 4.71 13.71
CA ARG A 52 -3.81 4.57 13.44
C ARG A 52 -3.45 3.10 13.27
N GLY A 53 -2.43 2.86 12.47
CA GLY A 53 -1.93 1.52 12.20
C GLY A 53 -0.63 1.55 11.42
N SER A 54 -0.14 0.37 11.11
CA SER A 54 1.00 0.17 10.23
C SER A 54 0.55 -0.59 8.98
N ALA A 55 1.22 -0.33 7.87
CA ALA A 55 0.97 -1.01 6.61
C ALA A 55 2.28 -1.22 5.85
N GLU A 56 2.31 -2.30 5.08
CA GLU A 56 3.39 -2.68 4.17
C GLU A 56 2.91 -2.55 2.74
N ILE A 57 3.76 -2.01 1.86
CA ILE A 57 3.48 -1.92 0.42
C ILE A 57 3.86 -3.25 -0.23
N MET A 58 2.86 -3.92 -0.77
CA MET A 58 2.99 -5.17 -1.51
C MET A 58 3.25 -4.85 -2.99
N ARG A 59 4.49 -5.08 -3.45
CA ARG A 59 4.85 -4.94 -4.86
C ARG A 59 4.87 -6.31 -5.51
N GLU A 60 4.01 -6.53 -6.50
CA GLU A 60 4.16 -7.68 -7.39
C GLU A 60 5.49 -7.50 -8.15
N LYS A 61 6.46 -8.39 -7.92
CA LYS A 61 7.61 -8.50 -8.81
C LYS A 61 7.05 -8.86 -10.18
N LYS A 62 7.00 -7.91 -11.12
CA LYS A 62 6.91 -8.26 -12.54
C LYS A 62 8.08 -9.19 -12.81
N ALA A 63 7.80 -10.48 -13.02
CA ALA A 63 8.78 -11.39 -13.59
C ALA A 63 9.14 -10.80 -14.97
N ALA A 64 10.27 -10.11 -15.04
CA ALA A 64 10.83 -9.66 -16.30
C ALA A 64 11.21 -10.92 -17.07
N ALA A 65 10.32 -11.38 -17.95
CA ALA A 65 10.65 -12.33 -18.99
C ALA A 65 11.60 -11.64 -20.00
N LEU A 66 12.85 -11.47 -19.60
CA LEU A 66 13.95 -11.19 -20.53
C LEU A 66 14.31 -12.50 -21.23
N ARG A 67 13.46 -12.93 -22.17
CA ARG A 67 13.94 -13.75 -23.29
C ARG A 67 14.57 -12.77 -24.27
N GLY A 68 15.87 -12.53 -24.12
CA GLY A 68 16.64 -11.88 -25.17
C GLY A 68 16.49 -12.66 -26.49
N PRO A 69 16.56 -12.00 -27.66
CA PRO A 69 16.51 -12.71 -28.92
C PRO A 69 17.69 -13.70 -28.96
N SER A 70 17.36 -14.98 -29.07
CA SER A 70 18.32 -16.02 -29.43
C SER A 70 18.87 -15.66 -30.81
N GLN A 71 20.11 -15.18 -30.87
CA GLN A 71 20.85 -15.15 -32.12
C GLN A 71 21.14 -16.60 -32.51
N GLY A 72 20.69 -16.97 -33.72
CA GLY A 72 20.99 -18.21 -34.41
C GLY A 72 21.05 -17.91 -35.90
#